data_AF-A0A6I4HGB0-F1
#
_entry.id   AF-A0A6I4HGB0-F1
#
_cell.length_a   1.000
_cell.length_b   1.000
_cell.length_c   1.000
_cell.angle_alpha   90.00
_cell.angle_beta   90.00
_cell.angle_gamma   90.00
#
_symmetry.space_group_name_H-M   'P 1'
#
loop_
_entity.id
_entity.type
_entity.pdbx_description
1 polymer ?
#
loop_
_entity_poly.entity_id
_entity_poly.type
_entity_poly.pdbx_seq_one_letter_code
_entity_poly.pdbx_strand_id
1 'polypeptide(L)'
;YDRWNADVKAAQATQDYRNGPNTFGWMVEIDPFDGRQNPVKRTSLGRFAHEDSACRAVVGQPLAFYMGDDSRGEYIYKFVSTAVWDTKDINGGYTAGDKYMNAGKLYVAKFNNDGSGQWIELAYGKNGLNESNTTYPFKSQADVVTFARLAADSVGATKMDRPEWCTVNPVNGEIYVTLTNNSNRGKDYATDAANPRNYTDLYAGTKEQKGNINGHIIRFKETDDKTTAETFKWDIYLFGAEASMASNINLSGLTDNNDFSSPDGMWFDPRGVLWIETDDGAYTDVTNCMMLAALPGQIGDGGTATTSNGQQTITGAKVTDATLRRFLVGPKQCEITGIAMTPDYKAIFINVQHPGEDSPSYAKPESNWPATQKDPSNKTARPRSATVVITRKDGGVIAG
;
A
#
# COMPACT_ATOMS: atom_id res chain seq x y z
N TYR A 1 18.48 -8.39 27.46
CA TYR A 1 17.75 -7.94 26.26
C TYR A 1 16.41 -7.31 26.65
N ASP A 2 16.33 -6.72 27.86
CA ASP A 2 15.08 -6.63 28.61
C ASP A 2 14.16 -5.51 28.11
N ARG A 3 14.72 -4.52 27.40
CA ARG A 3 13.97 -3.41 26.80
C ARG A 3 12.94 -3.82 25.75
N TRP A 4 13.02 -5.06 25.26
CA TRP A 4 12.10 -5.63 24.28
C TRP A 4 11.07 -6.58 24.92
N ASN A 5 11.17 -6.84 26.22
CA ASN A 5 10.17 -7.63 26.93
C ASN A 5 9.01 -6.72 27.34
N ALA A 6 7.83 -6.96 26.77
CA ALA A 6 6.62 -6.19 27.02
C ALA A 6 5.73 -6.76 28.14
N ASP A 7 6.21 -7.77 28.89
CA ASP A 7 5.46 -8.37 29.98
C ASP A 7 5.28 -7.36 31.13
N VAL A 8 4.12 -7.43 31.79
CA VAL A 8 3.86 -6.73 33.05
C VAL A 8 4.60 -7.46 34.16
N LYS A 9 5.76 -6.97 34.56
CA LYS A 9 6.61 -7.59 35.60
C LYS A 9 6.61 -6.83 36.92
N ALA A 10 6.11 -5.60 36.93
CA ALA A 10 6.09 -4.74 38.11
C ALA A 10 4.74 -4.05 38.29
N ALA A 11 4.57 -3.34 39.42
CA ALA A 11 3.35 -2.59 39.70
C ALA A 11 3.24 -1.33 38.83
N GLN A 12 4.36 -0.65 38.56
CA GLN A 12 4.41 0.60 37.80
C GLN A 12 5.04 0.41 36.42
N ALA A 13 4.51 1.11 35.42
CA ALA A 13 5.03 1.06 34.05
C ALA A 13 6.43 1.69 33.88
N THR A 14 6.94 2.38 34.90
CA THR A 14 8.32 2.89 34.94
C THR A 14 9.34 1.85 35.40
N GLN A 15 8.88 0.67 35.84
CA GLN A 15 9.72 -0.40 36.39
C GLN A 15 9.87 -1.61 35.44
N ASP A 16 9.22 -1.57 34.27
CA ASP A 16 9.36 -2.53 33.19
C ASP A 16 9.18 -1.85 31.82
N TYR A 17 9.17 -2.63 30.73
CA TYR A 17 9.14 -2.13 29.36
C TYR A 17 7.82 -2.44 28.64
N ARG A 18 6.71 -2.63 29.37
CA ARG A 18 5.39 -2.96 28.79
C ARG A 18 4.91 -1.98 27.70
N ASN A 19 5.33 -0.72 27.78
CA ASN A 19 4.98 0.33 26.82
C ASN A 19 6.00 0.50 25.68
N GLY A 20 7.12 -0.23 25.70
CA GLY A 20 8.14 -0.18 24.65
C GLY A 20 7.57 -0.36 23.23
N PRO A 21 6.71 -1.36 22.99
CA PRO A 21 6.06 -1.54 21.68
C PRO A 21 5.20 -0.36 21.23
N ASN A 22 4.62 0.41 22.15
CA ASN A 22 3.80 1.59 21.84
C ASN A 22 4.62 2.75 21.27
N THR A 23 5.95 2.67 21.36
CA THR A 23 6.84 3.66 20.77
C THR A 23 7.13 3.40 19.28
N PHE A 24 6.66 2.30 18.69
CA PHE A 24 6.86 1.95 17.27
C PHE A 24 5.52 1.87 16.51
N GLY A 25 5.57 1.81 15.18
CA GLY A 25 4.38 1.78 14.31
C GLY A 25 3.81 3.17 14.02
N TRP A 26 4.65 4.20 13.96
CA TRP A 26 4.25 5.59 13.70
C TRP A 26 4.92 6.08 12.42
N MET A 27 4.23 6.94 11.66
CA MET A 27 4.88 7.75 10.62
C MET A 27 5.97 8.63 11.23
N VAL A 28 7.14 8.67 10.57
CA VAL A 28 8.30 9.46 11.02
C VAL A 28 8.67 10.49 9.97
N GLU A 29 8.65 11.76 10.34
CA GLU A 29 9.15 12.84 9.50
C GLU A 29 10.66 13.03 9.68
N ILE A 30 11.36 13.10 8.55
CA ILE A 30 12.79 13.35 8.46
C ILE A 30 12.96 14.53 7.50
N ASP A 31 13.69 15.56 7.91
CA ASP A 31 14.14 16.62 7.01
C ASP A 31 15.47 16.20 6.35
N PRO A 32 15.48 15.87 5.05
CA PRO A 32 16.70 15.44 4.36
C PRO A 32 17.69 16.60 4.11
N PHE A 33 17.26 17.85 4.28
CA PHE A 33 18.09 19.04 4.08
C PHE A 33 18.62 19.63 5.39
N ASP A 34 18.02 19.27 6.53
CA ASP A 34 18.45 19.72 7.86
C ASP A 34 18.52 18.57 8.90
N GLY A 35 19.70 17.97 9.02
CA GLY A 35 19.97 16.92 10.00
C GLY A 35 20.24 17.39 11.44
N ARG A 36 20.01 18.67 11.77
CA ARG A 36 20.27 19.18 13.14
C ARG A 36 19.17 18.80 14.13
N GLN A 37 17.95 18.55 13.64
CA GLN A 37 16.82 18.13 14.45
C GLN A 37 16.67 16.61 14.41
N ASN A 38 16.16 16.03 15.48
CA ASN A 38 15.83 14.60 15.51
C ASN A 38 14.57 14.34 14.66
N PRO A 39 14.48 13.18 13.99
CA PRO A 39 13.26 12.73 13.35
C PRO A 39 12.05 12.74 14.30
N VAL A 40 10.87 13.09 13.78
CA VAL A 40 9.66 13.30 14.59
C VAL A 40 8.61 12.24 14.26
N LYS A 41 8.12 11.54 15.29
CA LYS A 41 6.97 10.62 15.16
C LYS A 41 5.66 11.42 15.12
N ARG A 42 4.91 11.32 14.03
CA ARG A 42 3.66 12.06 13.81
C ARG A 42 2.46 11.28 14.34
N THR A 43 2.25 11.31 15.66
CA THR A 43 1.30 10.43 16.37
C THR A 43 -0.17 10.63 15.99
N SER A 44 -0.51 11.81 15.52
CA SER A 44 -1.83 12.17 14.97
C SER A 44 -2.25 11.33 13.77
N LEU A 45 -1.30 10.76 13.02
CA LEU A 45 -1.56 9.88 11.87
C LEU A 45 -1.90 8.44 12.31
N GLY A 46 -1.92 8.16 13.61
CA GLY A 46 -2.28 6.84 14.14
C GLY A 46 -1.11 5.86 14.19
N ARG A 47 -1.27 4.82 15.00
CA ARG A 47 -0.30 3.74 15.19
C ARG A 47 -0.81 2.42 14.62
N PHE A 48 -0.11 1.91 13.62
CA PHE A 48 -0.37 0.64 12.96
C PHE A 48 0.83 0.23 12.09
N ALA A 49 0.72 -0.82 11.26
CA ALA A 49 1.78 -1.23 10.33
C ALA A 49 1.68 -0.38 9.06
N HIS A 50 2.09 0.90 9.17
CA HIS A 50 2.13 1.82 8.03
C HIS A 50 3.04 1.28 6.93
N GLU A 51 2.50 1.19 5.71
CA GLU A 51 3.28 0.86 4.51
C GLU A 51 3.92 2.13 3.93
N ASP A 52 3.08 3.05 3.45
CA ASP A 52 3.50 4.34 2.90
C ASP A 52 2.53 5.47 3.32
N SER A 53 2.70 6.66 2.72
CA SER A 53 1.69 7.72 2.83
C SER A 53 1.66 8.60 1.59
N ALA A 54 0.45 8.73 1.02
CA ALA A 54 0.21 9.58 -0.15
C ALA A 54 -0.57 10.84 0.19
N CYS A 55 -0.17 11.95 -0.42
CA CYS A 55 -0.86 13.23 -0.30
C CYS A 55 -0.80 13.99 -1.63
N ARG A 56 -1.97 14.44 -2.13
CA ARG A 56 -2.06 15.43 -3.22
C ARG A 56 -2.40 16.78 -2.61
N ALA A 57 -1.44 17.70 -2.60
CA ALA A 57 -1.63 19.03 -2.04
C ALA A 57 -2.44 19.92 -3.00
N VAL A 58 -3.57 20.45 -2.53
CA VAL A 58 -4.42 21.39 -3.28
C VAL A 58 -4.48 22.71 -2.52
N VAL A 59 -4.02 23.80 -3.14
CA VAL A 59 -4.00 25.13 -2.51
C VAL A 59 -5.40 25.52 -2.07
N GLY A 60 -5.53 25.98 -0.82
CA GLY A 60 -6.84 26.36 -0.26
C GLY A 60 -7.64 25.19 0.32
N GLN A 61 -7.15 23.95 0.23
CA GLN A 61 -7.71 22.80 0.94
C GLN A 61 -6.77 22.32 2.07
N PRO A 62 -7.29 21.68 3.13
CA PRO A 62 -6.46 20.90 4.04
C PRO A 62 -5.69 19.78 3.32
N LEU A 63 -4.55 19.37 3.87
CA LEU A 63 -3.83 18.19 3.38
C LEU A 63 -4.53 16.92 3.85
N ALA A 64 -4.75 15.99 2.94
CA ALA A 64 -5.15 14.62 3.25
C ALA A 64 -3.98 13.67 3.00
N PHE A 65 -3.67 12.87 4.02
CA PHE A 65 -2.67 11.79 3.98
C PHE A 65 -3.43 10.47 4.01
N TYR A 66 -3.37 9.71 2.91
CA TYR A 66 -3.91 8.35 2.85
C TYR A 66 -2.81 7.37 3.28
N MET A 67 -3.19 6.29 3.96
CA MET A 67 -2.25 5.32 4.57
C MET A 67 -2.86 3.92 4.55
N GLY A 68 -2.09 2.92 4.12
CA GLY A 68 -2.41 1.50 4.29
C GLY A 68 -1.89 0.94 5.62
N ASP A 69 -2.58 -0.06 6.17
CA ASP A 69 -2.12 -0.88 7.28
C ASP A 69 -1.85 -2.30 6.78
N ASP A 70 -0.59 -2.63 6.48
CA ASP A 70 -0.24 -3.90 5.85
C ASP A 70 -0.32 -5.06 6.85
N SER A 71 -1.53 -5.60 6.96
CA SER A 71 -1.83 -6.82 7.67
C SER A 71 -3.17 -7.36 7.16
N ARG A 72 -3.30 -8.68 7.15
CA ARG A 72 -4.54 -9.33 6.69
C ARG A 72 -5.70 -8.88 7.58
N GLY A 73 -6.74 -8.33 6.97
CA GLY A 73 -7.95 -7.91 7.64
C GLY A 73 -7.83 -6.61 8.45
N GLU A 74 -6.79 -5.81 8.22
CA GLU A 74 -6.69 -4.44 8.71
C GLU A 74 -7.17 -3.44 7.63
N TYR A 75 -6.79 -2.16 7.71
CA TYR A 75 -7.62 -1.08 7.17
C TYR A 75 -6.86 -0.07 6.30
N ILE A 76 -7.65 0.73 5.57
CA ILE A 76 -7.18 1.94 4.91
C ILE A 76 -7.58 3.15 5.76
N TYR A 77 -6.62 4.03 6.02
CA TYR A 77 -6.77 5.22 6.84
C TYR A 77 -6.60 6.50 6.04
N LYS A 78 -7.14 7.60 6.58
CA LYS A 78 -6.99 8.96 6.06
C LYS A 78 -6.79 9.92 7.22
N PHE A 79 -5.75 10.73 7.19
CA PHE A 79 -5.57 11.85 8.11
C PHE A 79 -5.76 13.18 7.37
N VAL A 80 -6.59 14.08 7.91
CA VAL A 80 -6.84 15.41 7.34
C VAL A 80 -6.34 16.49 8.28
N SER A 81 -5.44 17.34 7.80
CA SER A 81 -4.91 18.46 8.60
C SER A 81 -5.99 19.46 9.00
N THR A 82 -5.80 20.16 10.12
CA THR A 82 -6.65 21.31 10.47
C THR A 82 -6.28 22.53 9.63
N ALA A 83 -4.98 22.72 9.38
CA ALA A 83 -4.47 23.81 8.56
C ALA A 83 -4.76 23.58 7.08
N VAL A 84 -4.97 24.68 6.35
CA VAL A 84 -5.12 24.71 4.89
C VAL A 84 -3.75 24.83 4.22
N TRP A 85 -3.53 24.10 3.14
CA TRP A 85 -2.31 24.11 2.35
C TRP A 85 -2.09 25.47 1.67
N ASP A 86 -0.86 25.97 1.77
CA ASP A 86 -0.40 27.21 1.14
C ASP A 86 1.02 26.99 0.58
N THR A 87 1.25 27.40 -0.65
CA THR A 87 2.55 27.24 -1.34
C THR A 87 3.70 27.96 -0.63
N LYS A 88 3.41 28.93 0.25
CA LYS A 88 4.45 29.59 1.05
C LYS A 88 5.14 28.66 2.06
N ASP A 89 4.52 27.51 2.38
CA ASP A 89 5.07 26.55 3.34
C ASP A 89 6.00 25.51 2.67
N ILE A 90 6.18 25.57 1.35
CA ILE A 90 7.20 24.79 0.63
C ILE A 90 8.58 25.08 1.24
N ASN A 91 9.36 24.03 1.47
CA ASN A 91 10.67 24.10 2.15
C ASN A 91 10.62 24.63 3.59
N GLY A 92 9.46 24.62 4.25
CA GLY A 92 9.31 25.01 5.66
C GLY A 92 9.87 23.98 6.67
N GLY A 93 10.37 22.82 6.18
CA GLY A 93 10.90 21.73 7.01
C GLY A 93 9.91 21.32 8.11
N TYR A 94 10.44 21.03 9.30
CA TYR A 94 9.64 20.65 10.47
C TYR A 94 8.56 21.67 10.88
N THR A 95 8.70 22.96 10.55
CA THR A 95 7.65 23.96 10.85
C THR A 95 6.40 23.70 10.00
N ALA A 96 6.58 23.35 8.72
CA ALA A 96 5.47 22.92 7.87
C ALA A 96 4.93 21.56 8.34
N GLY A 97 5.81 20.61 8.67
CA GLY A 97 5.42 19.32 9.24
C GLY A 97 4.55 19.46 10.49
N ASP A 98 4.94 20.30 11.44
CA ASP A 98 4.19 20.58 12.66
C ASP A 98 2.81 21.18 12.36
N LYS A 99 2.77 22.17 11.46
CA LYS A 99 1.53 22.85 11.04
C LYS A 99 0.50 21.89 10.46
N TYR A 100 0.95 20.94 9.64
CA TYR A 100 0.04 20.08 8.88
C TYR A 100 -0.21 18.73 9.53
N MET A 101 0.77 18.16 10.24
CA MET A 101 0.64 16.82 10.78
C MET A 101 0.26 16.82 12.27
N ASN A 102 0.60 17.81 13.11
CA ASN A 102 0.31 17.69 14.55
C ASN A 102 -1.18 17.87 14.92
N ALA A 103 -1.98 18.51 14.07
CA ALA A 103 -3.38 18.82 14.36
C ALA A 103 -4.27 18.49 13.16
N GLY A 104 -5.26 17.63 13.36
CA GLY A 104 -6.15 17.16 12.30
C GLY A 104 -7.10 16.08 12.80
N LYS A 105 -7.68 15.35 11.85
CA LYS A 105 -8.63 14.27 12.10
C LYS A 105 -8.16 13.00 11.42
N LEU A 106 -8.13 11.91 12.18
CA LEU A 106 -7.87 10.57 11.65
C LEU A 106 -9.21 9.89 11.32
N TYR A 107 -9.25 9.21 10.19
CA TYR A 107 -10.40 8.49 9.68
C TYR A 107 -9.99 7.09 9.24
N VAL A 108 -10.96 6.17 9.22
CA VAL A 108 -10.82 4.83 8.66
C VAL A 108 -11.90 4.57 7.60
N ALA A 109 -11.56 3.83 6.55
CA ALA A 109 -12.46 3.56 5.44
C ALA A 109 -13.50 2.47 5.76
N LYS A 110 -14.71 2.67 5.25
CA LYS A 110 -15.73 1.64 5.09
C LYS A 110 -16.24 1.63 3.66
N PHE A 111 -16.13 0.47 3.01
CA PHE A 111 -16.56 0.20 1.64
C PHE A 111 -17.92 -0.51 1.68
N ASN A 112 -18.93 0.05 1.01
CA ASN A 112 -20.24 -0.56 0.84
C ASN A 112 -20.30 -1.31 -0.49
N ASN A 113 -21.09 -2.40 -0.55
CA ASN A 113 -21.16 -3.28 -1.71
C ASN A 113 -21.70 -2.63 -3.00
N ASP A 114 -22.27 -1.44 -2.92
CA ASP A 114 -22.83 -0.69 -4.05
C ASP A 114 -21.83 0.30 -4.71
N GLY A 115 -20.56 0.24 -4.31
CA GLY A 115 -19.53 1.16 -4.83
C GLY A 115 -19.52 2.52 -4.15
N SER A 116 -20.34 2.72 -3.10
CA SER A 116 -20.17 3.84 -2.18
C SER A 116 -19.24 3.49 -1.03
N GLY A 117 -18.61 4.49 -0.44
CA GLY A 117 -17.86 4.34 0.79
C GLY A 117 -17.90 5.60 1.64
N GLN A 118 -17.42 5.45 2.87
CA GLN A 118 -17.41 6.50 3.87
C GLN A 118 -16.11 6.47 4.69
N TRP A 119 -15.71 7.65 5.14
CA TRP A 119 -14.65 7.84 6.11
C TRP A 119 -15.28 8.01 7.49
N ILE A 120 -14.91 7.13 8.43
CA ILE A 120 -15.42 7.17 9.80
C ILE A 120 -14.36 7.81 10.70
N GLU A 121 -14.70 8.94 11.33
CA GLU A 121 -13.77 9.69 12.19
C GLU A 121 -13.38 8.87 13.44
N LEU A 122 -12.08 8.73 13.69
CA LEU A 122 -11.50 8.12 14.88
C LEU A 122 -11.16 9.21 15.90
N ALA A 123 -12.18 9.66 16.62
CA ALA A 123 -12.05 10.69 17.63
C ALA A 123 -12.66 10.25 18.97
N TYR A 124 -11.94 10.54 20.06
CA TYR A 124 -12.44 10.33 21.40
C TYR A 124 -13.77 11.07 21.63
N GLY A 125 -14.76 10.39 22.19
CA GLY A 125 -16.11 10.90 22.39
C GLY A 125 -17.03 10.81 21.16
N LYS A 126 -16.53 10.34 19.99
CA LYS A 126 -17.33 10.09 18.78
C LYS A 126 -17.42 8.60 18.49
N ASN A 127 -18.48 8.18 17.79
CA ASN A 127 -18.63 6.82 17.27
C ASN A 127 -18.42 5.71 18.34
N GLY A 128 -18.76 5.99 19.59
CA GLY A 128 -18.57 5.07 20.71
C GLY A 128 -17.12 4.92 21.21
N LEU A 129 -16.17 5.73 20.74
CA LEU A 129 -14.77 5.72 21.17
C LEU A 129 -14.60 6.51 22.48
N ASN A 130 -15.02 5.91 23.59
CA ASN A 130 -14.91 6.47 24.95
C ASN A 130 -14.74 5.35 25.98
N GLU A 131 -14.79 5.67 27.28
CA GLU A 131 -14.49 4.73 28.35
C GLU A 131 -15.50 3.58 28.45
N SER A 132 -16.69 3.76 27.88
CA SER A 132 -17.74 2.72 27.85
C SER A 132 -17.58 1.72 26.69
N ASN A 133 -16.60 1.93 25.82
CA ASN A 133 -16.36 1.07 24.66
C ASN A 133 -15.98 -0.36 25.06
N THR A 134 -16.65 -1.35 24.47
CA THR A 134 -16.50 -2.76 24.84
C THR A 134 -15.28 -3.44 24.22
N THR A 135 -14.76 -2.92 23.10
CA THR A 135 -13.54 -3.43 22.45
C THR A 135 -12.30 -2.97 23.22
N TYR A 136 -12.25 -1.68 23.57
CA TYR A 136 -11.19 -1.08 24.36
C TYR A 136 -11.71 0.20 25.04
N PRO A 137 -11.64 0.35 26.37
CA PRO A 137 -12.13 1.55 27.05
C PRO A 137 -11.16 2.72 26.82
N PHE A 138 -11.32 3.42 25.70
CA PHE A 138 -10.51 4.58 25.33
C PHE A 138 -10.71 5.69 26.36
N LYS A 139 -9.63 6.27 26.90
CA LYS A 139 -9.69 7.35 27.91
C LYS A 139 -9.32 8.72 27.36
N SER A 140 -8.83 8.76 26.13
CA SER A 140 -8.37 10.00 25.48
C SER A 140 -8.17 9.80 23.98
N GLN A 141 -7.93 10.90 23.26
CA GLN A 141 -7.48 10.83 21.87
C GLN A 141 -6.13 10.11 21.72
N ALA A 142 -5.25 10.18 22.74
CA ALA A 142 -3.97 9.48 22.72
C ALA A 142 -4.15 7.96 22.67
N ASP A 143 -5.14 7.43 23.39
CA ASP A 143 -5.50 6.00 23.32
C ASP A 143 -6.04 5.66 21.92
N VAL A 144 -6.93 6.48 21.36
CA VAL A 144 -7.52 6.25 20.04
C VAL A 144 -6.44 6.14 18.95
N VAL A 145 -5.46 7.05 18.93
CA VAL A 145 -4.39 7.00 17.92
C VAL A 145 -3.35 5.91 18.21
N THR A 146 -3.09 5.58 19.48
CA THR A 146 -2.14 4.50 19.86
C THR A 146 -2.70 3.11 19.57
N PHE A 147 -4.02 2.95 19.70
CA PHE A 147 -4.76 1.71 19.49
C PHE A 147 -5.74 1.85 18.30
N ALA A 148 -5.28 2.47 17.22
CA ALA A 148 -6.10 2.81 16.05
C ALA A 148 -6.77 1.61 15.40
N ARG A 149 -6.14 0.42 15.41
CA ARG A 149 -6.77 -0.84 14.98
C ARG A 149 -8.00 -1.21 15.82
N LEU A 150 -7.90 -1.12 17.15
CA LEU A 150 -9.05 -1.38 18.05
C LEU A 150 -10.16 -0.35 17.87
N ALA A 151 -9.81 0.90 17.59
CA ALA A 151 -10.77 1.95 17.28
C ALA A 151 -11.49 1.66 15.93
N ALA A 152 -10.74 1.24 14.91
CA ALA A 152 -11.25 0.85 13.60
C ALA A 152 -12.18 -0.39 13.67
N ASP A 153 -11.79 -1.42 14.42
CA ASP A 153 -12.64 -2.57 14.75
C ASP A 153 -13.96 -2.10 15.38
N SER A 154 -13.88 -1.23 16.39
CA SER A 154 -15.07 -0.77 17.11
C SER A 154 -16.04 0.03 16.24
N VAL A 155 -15.57 0.78 15.25
CA VAL A 155 -16.44 1.56 14.37
C VAL A 155 -16.88 0.79 13.12
N GLY A 156 -16.49 -0.48 12.99
CA GLY A 156 -16.92 -1.36 11.90
C GLY A 156 -16.33 -0.98 10.54
N ALA A 157 -15.05 -0.59 10.52
CA ALA A 157 -14.28 -0.42 9.30
C ALA A 157 -14.20 -1.70 8.47
N THR A 158 -14.04 -1.58 7.14
CA THR A 158 -13.95 -2.76 6.26
C THR A 158 -12.58 -3.42 6.41
N LYS A 159 -12.55 -4.70 6.76
CA LYS A 159 -11.32 -5.50 6.84
C LYS A 159 -10.80 -5.83 5.44
N MET A 160 -9.61 -5.33 5.10
CA MET A 160 -9.05 -5.34 3.75
C MET A 160 -8.01 -6.45 3.54
N ASP A 161 -7.75 -6.78 2.28
CA ASP A 161 -6.72 -7.73 1.86
C ASP A 161 -5.34 -7.07 1.78
N ARG A 162 -4.70 -6.85 2.94
CA ARG A 162 -3.34 -6.28 3.08
C ARG A 162 -3.15 -4.98 2.29
N PRO A 163 -3.69 -3.85 2.77
CA PRO A 163 -3.38 -2.53 2.22
C PRO A 163 -1.89 -2.24 2.30
N GLU A 164 -1.22 -2.20 1.14
CA GLU A 164 0.17 -1.79 1.02
C GLU A 164 0.23 -0.33 0.56
N TRP A 165 0.89 -0.01 -0.56
CA TRP A 165 1.08 1.35 -1.01
C TRP A 165 -0.22 2.02 -1.45
N CYS A 166 -0.31 3.30 -1.13
CA CYS A 166 -1.33 4.19 -1.66
C CYS A 166 -0.73 5.26 -2.57
N THR A 167 -1.49 5.74 -3.55
CA THR A 167 -1.09 6.90 -4.34
C THR A 167 -2.30 7.69 -4.79
N VAL A 168 -2.08 8.95 -5.16
CA VAL A 168 -3.14 9.83 -5.65
C VAL A 168 -2.77 10.27 -7.05
N ASN A 169 -3.68 10.04 -8.00
CA ASN A 169 -3.52 10.52 -9.36
C ASN A 169 -3.42 12.06 -9.34
N PRO A 170 -2.31 12.65 -9.82
CA PRO A 170 -2.06 14.08 -9.70
C PRO A 170 -3.04 14.92 -10.54
N VAL A 171 -3.60 14.34 -11.61
CA VAL A 171 -4.47 15.01 -12.57
C VAL A 171 -5.91 15.03 -12.07
N ASN A 172 -6.46 13.87 -11.70
CA ASN A 172 -7.88 13.74 -11.40
C ASN A 172 -8.18 13.57 -9.91
N GLY A 173 -7.18 13.36 -9.04
CA GLY A 173 -7.36 13.20 -7.59
C GLY A 173 -8.03 11.89 -7.14
N GLU A 174 -8.08 10.87 -8.01
CA GLU A 174 -8.45 9.51 -7.61
C GLU A 174 -7.33 8.89 -6.78
N ILE A 175 -7.71 8.18 -5.72
CA ILE A 175 -6.81 7.48 -4.81
C ILE A 175 -6.80 6.00 -5.19
N TYR A 176 -5.62 5.41 -5.16
CA TYR A 176 -5.37 4.00 -5.45
C TYR A 176 -4.68 3.39 -4.24
N VAL A 177 -5.04 2.16 -3.89
CA VAL A 177 -4.37 1.38 -2.83
C VAL A 177 -4.18 -0.04 -3.32
N THR A 178 -2.97 -0.57 -3.19
CA THR A 178 -2.69 -1.98 -3.46
C THR A 178 -3.19 -2.84 -2.32
N LEU A 179 -3.82 -3.96 -2.67
CA LEU A 179 -4.36 -4.98 -1.77
C LEU A 179 -3.71 -6.30 -2.15
N THR A 180 -2.51 -6.52 -1.64
CA THR A 180 -1.50 -7.41 -2.24
C THR A 180 -1.89 -8.88 -2.24
N ASN A 181 -2.52 -9.37 -1.17
CA ASN A 181 -3.07 -10.72 -1.05
C ASN A 181 -3.68 -10.93 0.34
N ASN A 182 -4.46 -11.99 0.48
CA ASN A 182 -4.95 -12.48 1.76
C ASN A 182 -5.33 -13.96 1.67
N SER A 183 -4.45 -14.84 2.15
CA SER A 183 -4.71 -16.28 2.23
C SER A 183 -5.82 -16.66 3.23
N ASN A 184 -6.27 -15.70 4.05
CA ASN A 184 -7.32 -15.90 5.04
C ASN A 184 -8.68 -15.38 4.54
N ARG A 185 -8.74 -14.78 3.34
CA ARG A 185 -10.01 -14.35 2.73
C ARG A 185 -10.89 -15.55 2.38
N GLY A 186 -12.15 -15.45 2.75
CA GLY A 186 -13.16 -16.51 2.76
C GLY A 186 -12.93 -17.62 3.79
N LYS A 187 -11.98 -17.43 4.73
CA LYS A 187 -11.78 -18.30 5.90
C LYS A 187 -11.98 -17.51 7.20
N ASP A 188 -11.04 -16.64 7.53
CA ASP A 188 -11.11 -15.81 8.76
C ASP A 188 -11.82 -14.48 8.48
N TYR A 189 -11.80 -14.04 7.22
CA TYR A 189 -12.49 -12.83 6.75
C TYR A 189 -13.46 -13.19 5.63
N ALA A 190 -14.75 -12.87 5.75
CA ALA A 190 -15.73 -13.15 4.69
C ALA A 190 -15.43 -12.35 3.41
N THR A 191 -15.82 -12.85 2.24
CA THR A 191 -15.74 -12.03 1.01
C THR A 191 -16.82 -10.95 1.00
N ASP A 192 -16.50 -9.81 0.40
CA ASP A 192 -17.41 -8.70 0.14
C ASP A 192 -17.09 -8.10 -1.23
N ALA A 193 -17.78 -7.05 -1.65
CA ALA A 193 -17.53 -6.48 -2.97
C ALA A 193 -16.13 -5.86 -3.10
N ALA A 194 -15.55 -5.32 -2.03
CA ALA A 194 -14.24 -4.68 -2.04
C ALA A 194 -13.09 -5.68 -1.91
N ASN A 195 -13.34 -6.88 -1.34
CA ASN A 195 -12.38 -7.97 -1.20
C ASN A 195 -13.01 -9.28 -1.72
N PRO A 196 -13.22 -9.42 -3.04
CA PRO A 196 -14.22 -10.36 -3.53
C PRO A 196 -13.71 -11.79 -3.78
N ARG A 197 -12.41 -12.01 -3.68
CA ARG A 197 -11.78 -13.25 -4.21
C ARG A 197 -11.49 -14.28 -3.13
N ASN A 198 -11.86 -15.53 -3.42
CA ASN A 198 -11.36 -16.70 -2.73
C ASN A 198 -11.35 -17.89 -3.71
N TYR A 199 -10.18 -18.33 -4.14
CA TYR A 199 -10.00 -19.47 -5.04
C TYR A 199 -8.77 -20.29 -4.65
N THR A 200 -8.59 -21.42 -5.33
CA THR A 200 -7.40 -22.26 -5.21
C THR A 200 -6.57 -22.13 -6.48
N ASP A 201 -5.27 -22.04 -6.30
CA ASP A 201 -4.26 -22.15 -7.34
C ASP A 201 -3.20 -23.20 -6.94
N LEU A 202 -2.51 -23.78 -7.93
CA LEU A 202 -1.53 -24.84 -7.73
C LEU A 202 -0.13 -24.39 -8.10
N TYR A 203 0.61 -23.90 -7.10
CA TYR A 203 2.01 -23.53 -7.24
C TYR A 203 2.85 -24.74 -7.65
N ALA A 204 3.59 -24.58 -8.75
CA ALA A 204 4.37 -25.61 -9.42
C ALA A 204 3.57 -26.91 -9.66
N GLY A 205 2.26 -26.79 -9.89
CA GLY A 205 1.34 -27.91 -10.09
C GLY A 205 1.15 -28.85 -8.88
N THR A 206 1.68 -28.50 -7.70
CA THR A 206 1.76 -29.43 -6.56
C THR A 206 1.35 -28.86 -5.22
N LYS A 207 1.51 -27.55 -5.00
CA LYS A 207 1.22 -26.91 -3.71
C LYS A 207 0.00 -26.01 -3.84
N GLU A 208 -1.08 -26.37 -3.16
CA GLU A 208 -2.28 -25.54 -3.10
C GLU A 208 -2.01 -24.21 -2.38
N GLN A 209 -2.38 -23.12 -3.04
CA GLN A 209 -2.50 -21.79 -2.48
C GLN A 209 -3.98 -21.40 -2.52
N LYS A 210 -4.49 -20.84 -1.42
CA LYS A 210 -5.92 -20.57 -1.26
C LYS A 210 -6.19 -19.18 -0.69
N GLY A 211 -7.31 -18.58 -1.08
CA GLY A 211 -7.76 -17.26 -0.64
C GLY A 211 -7.72 -16.25 -1.79
N ASN A 212 -7.42 -15.00 -1.48
CA ASN A 212 -7.05 -14.01 -2.48
C ASN A 212 -5.52 -14.00 -2.64
N ILE A 213 -4.96 -14.79 -3.54
CA ILE A 213 -3.51 -15.00 -3.58
C ILE A 213 -2.76 -14.03 -4.49
N ASN A 214 -3.43 -13.42 -5.47
CA ASN A 214 -2.76 -12.58 -6.48
C ASN A 214 -2.97 -11.07 -6.30
N GLY A 215 -3.73 -10.63 -5.30
CA GLY A 215 -4.01 -9.22 -5.03
C GLY A 215 -4.73 -8.38 -6.10
N HIS A 216 -5.09 -7.17 -5.72
CA HIS A 216 -5.81 -6.23 -6.58
C HIS A 216 -5.51 -4.79 -6.17
N ILE A 217 -5.91 -3.83 -6.99
CA ILE A 217 -5.74 -2.40 -6.74
C ILE A 217 -7.13 -1.79 -6.66
N ILE A 218 -7.51 -1.32 -5.47
CA ILE A 218 -8.76 -0.60 -5.27
C ILE A 218 -8.55 0.88 -5.60
N ARG A 219 -9.52 1.49 -6.29
CA ARG A 219 -9.51 2.89 -6.69
C ARG A 219 -10.76 3.58 -6.13
N PHE A 220 -10.59 4.78 -5.59
CA PHE A 220 -11.71 5.56 -5.07
C PHE A 220 -11.56 7.05 -5.29
N LYS A 221 -12.70 7.75 -5.36
CA LYS A 221 -12.79 9.18 -5.58
C LYS A 221 -13.64 9.83 -4.51
N GLU A 222 -13.05 10.81 -3.83
CA GLU A 222 -13.74 11.59 -2.81
C GLU A 222 -14.80 12.51 -3.43
N THR A 223 -15.92 12.66 -2.72
CA THR A 223 -17.02 13.54 -3.13
C THR A 223 -16.51 14.97 -3.33
N ASP A 224 -16.91 15.58 -4.45
CA ASP A 224 -16.55 16.94 -4.87
C ASP A 224 -15.05 17.24 -5.01
N ASP A 225 -14.18 16.22 -5.06
CA ASP A 225 -12.72 16.42 -5.03
C ASP A 225 -12.22 17.23 -3.82
N LYS A 226 -12.86 17.02 -2.65
CA LYS A 226 -12.53 17.70 -1.40
C LYS A 226 -11.80 16.76 -0.45
N THR A 227 -10.62 17.17 0.01
CA THR A 227 -9.83 16.42 1.01
C THR A 227 -10.54 16.28 2.35
N THR A 228 -11.58 17.08 2.63
CA THR A 228 -12.42 16.96 3.84
C THR A 228 -13.67 16.10 3.64
N ALA A 229 -13.87 15.52 2.45
CA ALA A 229 -15.04 14.69 2.21
C ALA A 229 -15.02 13.46 3.13
N GLU A 230 -16.20 13.10 3.63
CA GLU A 230 -16.41 11.90 4.45
C GLU A 230 -17.07 10.77 3.65
N THR A 231 -17.25 10.97 2.34
CA THR A 231 -17.82 9.99 1.42
C THR A 231 -17.00 9.91 0.13
N PHE A 232 -17.02 8.74 -0.48
CA PHE A 232 -16.35 8.47 -1.75
C PHE A 232 -17.12 7.44 -2.57
N LYS A 233 -16.80 7.36 -3.86
CA LYS A 233 -17.14 6.22 -4.72
C LYS A 233 -15.91 5.36 -4.94
N TRP A 234 -16.08 4.07 -5.15
CA TRP A 234 -14.96 3.14 -5.39
C TRP A 234 -15.28 2.09 -6.47
N ASP A 235 -14.23 1.61 -7.14
CA ASP A 235 -14.18 0.40 -7.95
C ASP A 235 -12.84 -0.33 -7.76
N ILE A 236 -12.70 -1.54 -8.28
CA ILE A 236 -11.39 -2.23 -8.32
C ILE A 236 -10.78 -1.98 -9.69
N TYR A 237 -9.75 -1.12 -9.74
CA TYR A 237 -9.06 -0.74 -10.96
C TYR A 237 -8.44 -1.97 -11.67
N LEU A 238 -7.75 -2.83 -10.91
CA LEU A 238 -6.99 -3.93 -11.49
C LEU A 238 -6.96 -5.15 -10.57
N PHE A 239 -7.15 -6.35 -11.11
CA PHE A 239 -6.98 -7.61 -10.40
C PHE A 239 -5.74 -8.32 -10.94
N GLY A 240 -4.76 -8.62 -10.08
CA GLY A 240 -3.63 -9.48 -10.43
C GLY A 240 -4.11 -10.92 -10.64
N ALA A 241 -3.62 -11.59 -11.66
CA ALA A 241 -3.88 -12.99 -11.98
C ALA A 241 -2.90 -13.41 -13.08
N GLU A 242 -2.67 -14.72 -13.25
CA GLU A 242 -2.01 -15.21 -14.47
C GLU A 242 -2.94 -15.01 -15.68
N ALA A 243 -2.34 -14.81 -16.87
CA ALA A 243 -3.09 -14.66 -18.11
C ALA A 243 -3.98 -15.88 -18.43
N SER A 244 -3.49 -17.08 -18.12
CA SER A 244 -4.17 -18.37 -18.35
C SER A 244 -5.35 -18.66 -17.43
N MET A 245 -5.52 -17.89 -16.35
CA MET A 245 -6.59 -18.14 -15.39
C MET A 245 -7.97 -17.91 -16.00
N ALA A 246 -8.96 -18.62 -15.47
CA ALA A 246 -10.35 -18.49 -15.90
C ALA A 246 -10.82 -17.02 -15.84
N SER A 247 -11.72 -16.62 -16.73
CA SER A 247 -12.15 -15.22 -16.86
C SER A 247 -12.87 -14.64 -15.63
N ASN A 248 -13.33 -15.50 -14.70
CA ASN A 248 -13.89 -15.11 -13.40
C ASN A 248 -12.84 -15.03 -12.27
N ILE A 249 -11.56 -15.25 -12.60
CA ILE A 249 -10.37 -15.00 -11.77
C ILE A 249 -9.55 -13.87 -12.39
N ASN A 250 -9.22 -13.98 -13.69
CA ASN A 250 -8.62 -12.93 -14.50
C ASN A 250 -9.69 -11.90 -14.95
N LEU A 251 -10.20 -11.14 -13.98
CA LEU A 251 -11.28 -10.16 -14.19
C LEU A 251 -10.85 -8.97 -15.04
N SER A 252 -9.56 -8.61 -14.99
CA SER A 252 -9.01 -7.47 -15.73
C SER A 252 -8.67 -7.78 -17.19
N GLY A 253 -8.72 -9.05 -17.60
CA GLY A 253 -8.35 -9.47 -18.95
C GLY A 253 -6.85 -9.36 -19.22
N LEU A 254 -6.04 -9.69 -18.22
CA LEU A 254 -4.58 -9.73 -18.32
C LEU A 254 -4.13 -10.73 -19.38
N THR A 255 -3.02 -10.41 -20.03
CA THR A 255 -2.36 -11.21 -21.07
C THR A 255 -0.93 -11.51 -20.63
N ASP A 256 -0.22 -12.41 -21.32
CA ASP A 256 1.19 -12.72 -21.03
C ASP A 256 2.11 -11.46 -21.04
N ASN A 257 1.66 -10.36 -21.66
CA ASN A 257 2.41 -9.10 -21.73
C ASN A 257 2.27 -8.25 -20.46
N ASN A 258 1.27 -8.51 -19.61
CA ASN A 258 0.92 -7.64 -18.49
C ASN A 258 0.31 -8.35 -17.28
N ASP A 259 0.31 -9.68 -17.25
CA ASP A 259 -0.12 -10.44 -16.09
C ASP A 259 0.86 -10.28 -14.91
N PHE A 260 0.33 -10.34 -13.70
CA PHE A 260 1.09 -10.09 -12.48
C PHE A 260 0.33 -10.63 -11.27
N SER A 261 1.04 -10.71 -10.15
CA SER A 261 0.51 -11.11 -8.85
C SER A 261 1.09 -10.20 -7.77
N SER A 262 0.37 -10.08 -6.66
CA SER A 262 0.76 -9.33 -5.46
C SER A 262 1.29 -7.93 -5.78
N PRO A 263 0.44 -7.03 -6.34
CA PRO A 263 0.82 -5.64 -6.49
C PRO A 263 1.08 -5.05 -5.09
N ASP A 264 2.21 -4.36 -4.97
CA ASP A 264 2.68 -3.74 -3.73
C ASP A 264 2.98 -2.26 -4.02
N GLY A 265 4.23 -1.95 -4.38
CA GLY A 265 4.70 -0.59 -4.63
C GLY A 265 3.90 0.12 -5.73
N MET A 266 3.55 1.38 -5.51
CA MET A 266 2.74 2.12 -6.49
C MET A 266 2.97 3.62 -6.45
N TRP A 267 3.14 4.25 -7.62
CA TRP A 267 3.33 5.71 -7.68
C TRP A 267 2.91 6.29 -9.03
N PHE A 268 2.23 7.44 -9.00
CA PHE A 268 2.00 8.24 -10.20
C PHE A 268 3.16 9.17 -10.50
N ASP A 269 3.65 9.13 -11.74
CA ASP A 269 4.48 10.22 -12.23
C ASP A 269 3.65 11.47 -12.58
N PRO A 270 4.26 12.67 -12.63
CA PRO A 270 3.53 13.92 -12.89
C PRO A 270 2.77 13.98 -14.23
N ARG A 271 3.04 13.07 -15.17
CA ARG A 271 2.34 12.97 -16.45
C ARG A 271 1.08 12.11 -16.35
N GLY A 272 0.85 11.44 -15.22
CA GLY A 272 -0.30 10.56 -14.97
C GLY A 272 -0.06 9.09 -15.31
N VAL A 273 1.19 8.67 -15.55
CA VAL A 273 1.53 7.25 -15.66
C VAL A 273 1.56 6.64 -14.26
N LEU A 274 0.79 5.58 -14.05
CA LEU A 274 0.84 4.79 -12.82
C LEU A 274 1.89 3.71 -12.96
N TRP A 275 2.86 3.71 -12.06
CA TRP A 275 3.85 2.65 -11.95
C TRP A 275 3.41 1.69 -10.85
N ILE A 276 3.41 0.39 -11.16
CA ILE A 276 3.00 -0.69 -10.24
C ILE A 276 4.18 -1.63 -10.10
N GLU A 277 4.57 -1.93 -8.87
CA GLU A 277 5.64 -2.85 -8.50
C GLU A 277 5.02 -4.06 -7.77
N THR A 278 5.71 -5.20 -7.72
CA THR A 278 5.17 -6.42 -7.12
C THR A 278 6.12 -7.01 -6.08
N ASP A 279 5.57 -7.47 -4.97
CA ASP A 279 6.20 -8.35 -3.98
C ASP A 279 5.39 -9.65 -3.86
N ASP A 280 5.84 -10.68 -4.57
CA ASP A 280 5.02 -11.85 -4.84
C ASP A 280 5.71 -13.17 -4.46
N GLY A 281 4.89 -14.09 -3.93
CA GLY A 281 5.27 -15.49 -3.70
C GLY A 281 4.26 -16.50 -4.27
N ALA A 282 3.25 -16.03 -5.02
CA ALA A 282 2.23 -16.89 -5.61
C ALA A 282 2.49 -17.24 -7.07
N TYR A 283 3.15 -16.36 -7.82
CA TYR A 283 3.39 -16.48 -9.27
C TYR A 283 4.89 -16.69 -9.59
N THR A 284 5.70 -16.95 -8.57
CA THR A 284 7.17 -17.10 -8.68
C THR A 284 7.64 -18.38 -9.36
N ASP A 285 6.74 -19.34 -9.60
CA ASP A 285 6.96 -20.52 -10.42
C ASP A 285 6.79 -20.24 -11.93
N VAL A 286 6.24 -19.08 -12.29
CA VAL A 286 6.07 -18.64 -13.69
C VAL A 286 7.05 -17.52 -14.05
N THR A 287 7.19 -16.50 -13.21
CA THR A 287 8.10 -15.35 -13.44
C THR A 287 8.58 -14.73 -12.11
N ASN A 288 9.54 -13.81 -12.15
CA ASN A 288 9.90 -13.02 -10.97
C ASN A 288 9.02 -11.77 -10.82
N CYS A 289 9.10 -11.15 -9.65
CA CYS A 289 8.56 -9.82 -9.39
C CYS A 289 8.98 -8.80 -10.44
N MET A 290 8.13 -7.82 -10.68
CA MET A 290 8.16 -6.98 -11.86
C MET A 290 7.71 -5.55 -11.54
N MET A 291 7.83 -4.68 -12.54
CA MET A 291 7.16 -3.40 -12.53
C MET A 291 6.41 -3.20 -13.85
N LEU A 292 5.21 -2.65 -13.77
CA LEU A 292 4.32 -2.35 -14.87
C LEU A 292 4.12 -0.84 -14.99
N ALA A 293 3.90 -0.39 -16.23
CA ALA A 293 3.42 0.96 -16.53
C ALA A 293 1.95 0.88 -16.94
N ALA A 294 1.13 1.68 -16.26
CA ALA A 294 -0.31 1.74 -16.41
C ALA A 294 -0.76 3.15 -16.81
N LEU A 295 -1.73 3.19 -17.73
CA LEU A 295 -2.53 4.37 -18.05
C LEU A 295 -3.94 4.09 -17.55
N PRO A 296 -4.25 4.39 -16.28
CA PRO A 296 -5.57 4.14 -15.75
C PRO A 296 -6.60 5.06 -16.41
N GLY A 297 -7.82 4.56 -16.56
CA GLY A 297 -8.97 5.40 -16.89
C GLY A 297 -9.48 6.14 -15.65
N GLN A 298 -10.80 6.25 -15.50
CA GLN A 298 -11.44 6.95 -14.39
C GLN A 298 -12.42 6.05 -13.67
N ILE A 299 -12.72 6.35 -12.42
CA ILE A 299 -13.68 5.59 -11.64
C ILE A 299 -15.01 5.43 -12.39
N GLY A 300 -15.54 4.19 -12.41
CA GLY A 300 -16.78 3.88 -13.12
C GLY A 300 -16.63 3.69 -14.63
N ASP A 301 -15.40 3.60 -15.15
CA ASP A 301 -15.11 3.24 -16.56
C ASP A 301 -15.35 1.77 -16.89
N GLY A 302 -15.55 0.92 -15.87
CA GLY A 302 -15.86 -0.50 -16.03
C GLY A 302 -17.32 -0.84 -15.76
N GLY A 303 -17.55 -1.84 -14.91
CA GLY A 303 -18.87 -2.44 -14.72
C GLY A 303 -18.93 -3.35 -13.49
N THR A 304 -19.77 -4.38 -13.56
CA THR A 304 -19.89 -5.40 -12.51
C THR A 304 -19.32 -6.73 -12.97
N ALA A 305 -18.79 -7.50 -12.02
CA ALA A 305 -18.31 -8.85 -12.27
C ALA A 305 -18.71 -9.79 -11.12
N THR A 306 -18.69 -11.09 -11.41
CA THR A 306 -18.88 -12.15 -10.42
C THR A 306 -17.61 -13.00 -10.39
N THR A 307 -16.97 -13.10 -9.22
CA THR A 307 -15.77 -13.89 -9.03
C THR A 307 -16.05 -15.39 -9.08
N SER A 308 -15.00 -16.21 -9.15
CA SER A 308 -15.08 -17.67 -9.14
C SER A 308 -15.82 -18.26 -7.93
N ASN A 309 -15.83 -17.58 -6.78
CA ASN A 309 -16.60 -17.95 -5.59
C ASN A 309 -18.00 -17.32 -5.52
N GLY A 310 -18.48 -16.69 -6.60
CA GLY A 310 -19.83 -16.15 -6.70
C GLY A 310 -20.02 -14.75 -6.08
N GLN A 311 -18.96 -14.10 -5.62
CA GLN A 311 -19.05 -12.76 -5.04
C GLN A 311 -19.16 -11.71 -6.15
N GLN A 312 -20.18 -10.85 -6.05
CA GLN A 312 -20.32 -9.70 -6.94
C GLN A 312 -19.39 -8.56 -6.51
N THR A 313 -18.83 -7.86 -7.49
CA THR A 313 -17.92 -6.72 -7.29
C THR A 313 -18.06 -5.70 -8.43
N ILE A 314 -17.40 -4.54 -8.27
CA ILE A 314 -17.34 -3.44 -9.23
C ILE A 314 -15.92 -3.37 -9.76
N THR A 315 -15.77 -3.45 -11.07
CA THR A 315 -14.47 -3.51 -11.74
C THR A 315 -14.26 -2.26 -12.57
N GLY A 316 -13.03 -1.78 -12.63
CA GLY A 316 -12.60 -0.81 -13.64
C GLY A 316 -12.61 -1.43 -15.04
N ALA A 317 -12.30 -0.61 -16.04
CA ALA A 317 -12.21 -1.04 -17.43
C ALA A 317 -11.16 -2.16 -17.60
N LYS A 318 -11.44 -3.10 -18.53
CA LYS A 318 -10.44 -4.11 -18.92
C LYS A 318 -9.22 -3.44 -19.53
N VAL A 319 -8.05 -3.98 -19.21
CA VAL A 319 -6.79 -3.45 -19.74
C VAL A 319 -6.51 -4.00 -21.13
N THR A 320 -5.63 -3.30 -21.84
CA THR A 320 -5.03 -3.73 -23.11
C THR A 320 -3.52 -3.49 -23.03
N ASP A 321 -2.75 -4.03 -23.97
CA ASP A 321 -1.31 -3.76 -24.07
C ASP A 321 -0.96 -2.26 -24.24
N ALA A 322 -1.95 -1.43 -24.63
CA ALA A 322 -1.81 0.01 -24.74
C ALA A 322 -2.04 0.74 -23.40
N THR A 323 -2.75 0.13 -22.44
CA THR A 323 -3.12 0.75 -21.16
C THR A 323 -2.45 0.09 -19.95
N LEU A 324 -1.89 -1.11 -20.10
CA LEU A 324 -1.07 -1.78 -19.09
C LEU A 324 0.01 -2.61 -19.78
N ARG A 325 1.27 -2.40 -19.39
CA ARG A 325 2.39 -3.15 -19.93
C ARG A 325 3.46 -3.39 -18.90
N ARG A 326 4.01 -4.60 -18.87
CA ARG A 326 5.21 -4.90 -18.09
C ARG A 326 6.40 -4.08 -18.59
N PHE A 327 7.03 -3.35 -17.69
CA PHE A 327 8.17 -2.47 -17.97
C PHE A 327 9.51 -3.17 -17.68
N LEU A 328 9.60 -3.91 -16.58
CA LEU A 328 10.78 -4.71 -16.22
C LEU A 328 10.39 -5.95 -15.43
N VAL A 329 11.33 -6.89 -15.33
CA VAL A 329 11.28 -8.06 -14.44
C VAL A 329 12.57 -8.08 -13.62
N GLY A 330 12.43 -8.30 -12.32
CA GLY A 330 13.52 -8.38 -11.35
C GLY A 330 14.32 -9.68 -11.46
N PRO A 331 15.49 -9.74 -10.78
CA PRO A 331 16.21 -10.99 -10.61
C PRO A 331 15.41 -12.01 -9.80
N LYS A 332 15.92 -13.25 -9.76
CA LYS A 332 15.34 -14.34 -8.96
C LYS A 332 15.20 -13.92 -7.49
N GLN A 333 14.04 -14.24 -6.89
CA GLN A 333 13.77 -14.11 -5.45
C GLN A 333 14.02 -12.69 -4.92
N CYS A 334 13.62 -11.69 -5.70
CA CYS A 334 13.53 -10.33 -5.21
C CYS A 334 12.07 -9.90 -5.23
N GLU A 335 11.77 -8.83 -4.53
CA GLU A 335 10.68 -7.91 -4.90
C GLU A 335 11.24 -6.72 -5.69
N ILE A 336 10.35 -6.06 -6.42
CA ILE A 336 10.59 -4.71 -6.94
C ILE A 336 9.80 -3.75 -6.06
N THR A 337 10.46 -2.70 -5.56
CA THR A 337 9.85 -1.75 -4.64
C THR A 337 10.60 -0.42 -4.68
N GLY A 338 9.96 0.65 -4.22
CA GLY A 338 10.57 1.95 -3.99
C GLY A 338 10.97 2.64 -5.29
N ILE A 339 10.20 3.65 -5.64
CA ILE A 339 10.27 4.34 -6.92
C ILE A 339 10.52 5.84 -6.74
N ALA A 340 11.35 6.40 -7.62
CA ALA A 340 11.45 7.85 -7.81
C ALA A 340 11.79 8.17 -9.27
N MET A 341 11.41 9.35 -9.75
CA MET A 341 11.71 9.79 -11.12
C MET A 341 12.41 11.16 -11.10
N THR A 342 13.38 11.37 -11.99
CA THR A 342 13.94 12.70 -12.20
C THR A 342 12.88 13.67 -12.74
N PRO A 343 12.98 14.98 -12.43
CA PRO A 343 12.02 15.98 -12.91
C PRO A 343 11.92 16.09 -14.44
N ASP A 344 12.96 15.70 -15.18
CA ASP A 344 12.97 15.68 -16.65
C ASP A 344 12.44 14.36 -17.25
N TYR A 345 12.03 13.42 -16.40
CA TYR A 345 11.50 12.09 -16.73
C TYR A 345 12.48 11.18 -17.49
N LYS A 346 13.79 11.47 -17.46
CA LYS A 346 14.79 10.70 -18.21
C LYS A 346 15.45 9.58 -17.42
N ALA A 347 15.32 9.59 -16.10
CA ALA A 347 15.77 8.51 -15.24
C ALA A 347 14.69 8.15 -14.21
N ILE A 348 14.44 6.85 -14.09
CA ILE A 348 13.60 6.26 -13.05
C ILE A 348 14.48 5.40 -12.14
N PHE A 349 14.35 5.61 -10.84
CA PHE A 349 15.01 4.87 -9.79
C PHE A 349 14.02 3.84 -9.25
N ILE A 350 14.45 2.59 -9.17
CA ILE A 350 13.69 1.51 -8.53
C ILE A 350 14.61 0.75 -7.58
N ASN A 351 14.10 0.11 -6.55
CA ASN A 351 14.88 -0.82 -5.73
C ASN A 351 14.57 -2.27 -6.11
N VAL A 352 15.64 -3.05 -6.14
CA VAL A 352 15.58 -4.51 -6.09
C VAL A 352 15.88 -4.89 -4.65
N GLN A 353 14.87 -5.37 -3.93
CA GLN A 353 15.03 -5.77 -2.54
C GLN A 353 15.33 -7.27 -2.45
N HIS A 354 16.16 -7.63 -1.46
CA HIS A 354 16.43 -9.00 -1.00
C HIS A 354 16.65 -10.11 -2.05
N PRO A 355 17.33 -9.87 -3.19
CA PRO A 355 17.52 -10.90 -4.21
C PRO A 355 18.15 -12.17 -3.62
N GLY A 356 17.48 -13.31 -3.83
CA GLY A 356 17.92 -14.59 -3.27
C GLY A 356 17.49 -14.82 -1.82
N GLU A 357 16.35 -14.28 -1.38
CA GLU A 357 15.85 -14.40 0.00
C GLU A 357 15.78 -15.84 0.52
N ASP A 358 15.48 -16.81 -0.34
CA ASP A 358 15.41 -18.24 0.02
C ASP A 358 16.78 -18.92 0.12
N SER A 359 17.88 -18.17 0.03
CA SER A 359 19.23 -18.74 0.12
C SER A 359 19.39 -19.55 1.42
N PRO A 360 19.68 -20.86 1.36
CA PRO A 360 19.71 -21.71 2.55
C PRO A 360 20.84 -21.32 3.53
N SER A 361 21.86 -20.62 3.07
CA SER A 361 22.91 -20.03 3.91
C SER A 361 23.70 -18.97 3.17
N TYR A 362 24.48 -18.17 3.90
CA TYR A 362 25.44 -17.22 3.32
C TYR A 362 26.45 -17.85 2.36
N ALA A 363 26.78 -19.14 2.53
CA ALA A 363 27.75 -19.86 1.70
C ALA A 363 27.12 -20.53 0.45
N LYS A 364 25.79 -20.51 0.33
CA LYS A 364 25.03 -21.12 -0.77
C LYS A 364 23.96 -20.16 -1.28
N PRO A 365 24.35 -19.04 -1.90
CA PRO A 365 23.39 -18.05 -2.38
C PRO A 365 22.60 -18.58 -3.60
N GLU A 366 21.29 -18.36 -3.60
CA GLU A 366 20.42 -18.70 -4.74
C GLU A 366 20.38 -17.61 -5.83
N SER A 367 20.74 -16.38 -5.46
CA SER A 367 20.96 -15.27 -6.38
C SER A 367 22.38 -14.73 -6.24
N ASN A 368 22.96 -14.24 -7.34
CA ASN A 368 24.27 -13.57 -7.34
C ASN A 368 24.14 -12.13 -7.89
N TRP A 369 22.91 -11.60 -7.93
CA TRP A 369 22.63 -10.22 -8.36
C TRP A 369 23.14 -9.21 -7.30
N PRO A 370 23.76 -8.08 -7.67
CA PRO A 370 23.88 -7.53 -9.03
C PRO A 370 25.14 -7.96 -9.79
N ALA A 371 26.04 -8.78 -9.21
CA ALA A 371 27.28 -9.17 -9.89
C ALA A 371 27.03 -9.87 -11.24
N THR A 372 25.92 -10.61 -11.34
CA THR A 372 25.47 -11.27 -12.56
C THR A 372 25.08 -10.33 -13.70
N GLN A 373 24.85 -9.04 -13.44
CA GLN A 373 24.65 -8.06 -14.52
C GLN A 373 25.94 -7.79 -15.31
N LYS A 374 27.10 -7.90 -14.67
CA LYS A 374 28.41 -7.74 -15.31
C LYS A 374 28.96 -9.08 -15.82
N ASP A 375 28.80 -10.13 -15.04
CA ASP A 375 29.25 -11.48 -15.36
C ASP A 375 28.14 -12.50 -15.05
N PRO A 376 27.33 -12.90 -16.06
CA PRO A 376 26.26 -13.86 -15.89
C PRO A 376 26.71 -15.23 -15.37
N SER A 377 28.01 -15.56 -15.49
CA SER A 377 28.58 -16.81 -15.00
C SER A 377 28.94 -16.77 -13.51
N ASN A 378 28.86 -15.61 -12.85
CA ASN A 378 29.21 -15.49 -11.44
C ASN A 378 28.33 -16.37 -10.54
N LYS A 379 28.96 -17.27 -9.78
CA LYS A 379 28.32 -18.18 -8.81
C LYS A 379 28.80 -18.01 -7.37
N THR A 380 29.57 -16.97 -7.09
CA THR A 380 30.27 -16.80 -5.79
C THR A 380 29.93 -15.49 -5.10
N ALA A 381 29.44 -14.49 -5.84
CA ALA A 381 29.12 -13.19 -5.28
C ALA A 381 27.86 -13.27 -4.40
N ARG A 382 27.98 -12.78 -3.18
CA ARG A 382 26.82 -12.62 -2.29
C ARG A 382 25.81 -11.65 -2.93
N PRO A 383 24.51 -11.98 -2.92
CA PRO A 383 23.51 -11.07 -3.43
C PRO A 383 23.35 -9.83 -2.55
N ARG A 384 22.92 -8.73 -3.16
CA ARG A 384 22.78 -7.43 -2.48
C ARG A 384 21.56 -6.71 -3.03
N SER A 385 20.70 -6.19 -2.15
CA SER A 385 19.71 -5.18 -2.54
C SER A 385 20.43 -3.98 -3.15
N ALA A 386 19.82 -3.33 -4.14
CA ALA A 386 20.34 -2.10 -4.70
C ALA A 386 19.26 -1.25 -5.36
N THR A 387 19.47 0.06 -5.33
CA THR A 387 18.75 1.01 -6.19
C THR A 387 19.34 0.95 -7.60
N VAL A 388 18.47 0.73 -8.59
CA VAL A 388 18.80 0.70 -10.01
C VAL A 388 18.34 2.02 -10.63
N VAL A 389 19.17 2.59 -11.49
CA VAL A 389 18.81 3.76 -12.31
C VAL A 389 18.56 3.28 -13.73
N ILE A 390 17.34 3.46 -14.21
CA ILE A 390 16.93 3.06 -15.56
C ILE A 390 16.84 4.32 -16.42
N THR A 391 17.57 4.31 -17.54
CA THR A 391 17.63 5.38 -18.53
C THR A 391 17.47 4.82 -19.93
N ARG A 392 16.86 5.58 -20.84
CA ARG A 392 16.85 5.20 -22.26
C ARG A 392 18.22 5.41 -22.90
N LYS A 393 18.61 4.52 -23.81
CA LYS A 393 19.86 4.61 -24.58
C LYS A 393 19.95 5.87 -25.45
N ASP A 394 18.81 6.39 -25.90
CA ASP A 394 18.70 7.61 -26.72
C ASP A 394 18.60 8.89 -25.87
N GLY A 395 18.61 8.80 -24.54
CA GLY A 395 18.45 9.95 -23.64
C GLY A 395 17.04 10.56 -23.64
N GLY A 396 16.05 9.87 -24.21
CA GLY A 396 14.65 10.25 -24.19
C GLY A 396 13.98 10.03 -22.83
N VAL A 397 12.70 10.44 -22.74
CA VAL A 397 11.89 10.27 -21.53
C VAL A 397 11.46 8.82 -21.34
N ILE A 398 11.44 8.34 -20.10
CA ILE A 398 10.94 7.01 -19.75
C ILE A 398 9.46 6.91 -20.12
N ALA A 399 9.09 5.84 -20.83
CA ALA A 399 7.72 5.55 -21.26
C ALA A 399 7.02 6.71 -22.02
N GLY A 400 7.75 7.44 -22.87
CA GLY A 400 7.15 8.43 -23.77
C GLY A 400 7.74 8.43 -25.16
#